data_AF-A0A6A2YGJ8-F1
#
_entry.id   AF-A0A6A2YGJ8-F1
#
_cell.length_a   1.000
_cell.length_b   1.000
_cell.length_c   1.000
_cell.angle_alpha   90.00
_cell.angle_beta   90.00
_cell.angle_gamma   90.00
#
_symmetry.space_group_name_H-M   'P 1'
#
loop_
_entity.id
_entity.type
_entity.pdbx_description
1 polymer ?
#
loop_
_entity_poly.entity_id
_entity_poly.type
_entity_poly.pdbx_seq_one_letter_code
_entity_poly.pdbx_strand_id
1 'polypeptide(L)'
;MNDLMTKSFMSYVDLKKEAMKDLEAGPDNDLEMSSNANTMDQNLGLFLEEAEKVKQEMAVIRELLGKLQESNEESKSLHKQESLKALRNKINDDIVTVQKKARTIKAQLEEMDRANSSNKRLLGCKEGALAYRTRIAVTNGLRNKLKELMMDFQGLRQKMMTEYKETVGRRYFTVTCENPDEEIIEKIISDGNGGEGFLTRAIQEHGQGKVLETVVEIQDRHDAAKEIEKSLLELHQVFLDMAVMVEAQGEQMDDIEHHVINGSHYVKDGSKELNTAKQYQRSSRKCHSFMQSFSYLLKKYKPTIYTKMKTLQIILTIFILTLASSLAFASDPSSLQDFCVADPKGSVSVDGSVCKGAKLAKADDFFFSGLHIRKNTSNSVGSAVTPVNIAQIPGLHTLGISMARIDYAPNGGLNPPHTHPRATEILVVIEGTLHVGFITSNPDNRLITKVLCPGDVFVFPEGLIHFQYNIGNTYAVAFAGLNSQNPGVITIANAVFSSKPSISADTLAKAFNLDAKMVNDIRSSF
;
A
#
# COMPACT_ATOMS: atom_id res chain seq x y z
N MET A 1 -10.06 -11.69 25.98
CA MET A 1 -9.50 -12.41 24.82
C MET A 1 -7.98 -12.39 24.96
N ASN A 2 -7.34 -13.55 24.79
CA ASN A 2 -6.01 -13.88 25.29
C ASN A 2 -4.88 -12.96 24.79
N ASP A 3 -4.01 -12.58 25.73
CA ASP A 3 -2.70 -11.94 25.56
C ASP A 3 -1.67 -12.91 24.95
N LEU A 4 -2.01 -13.50 23.80
CA LEU A 4 -1.15 -14.44 23.08
C LEU A 4 -0.03 -13.73 22.30
N MET A 5 -0.27 -12.47 21.92
CA MET A 5 0.62 -11.72 21.04
C MET A 5 1.76 -11.02 21.78
N THR A 6 1.67 -10.74 23.08
CA THR A 6 2.78 -10.06 23.79
C THR A 6 3.79 -11.07 24.34
N LYS A 7 3.31 -12.21 24.86
CA LYS A 7 4.18 -13.28 25.37
C LYS A 7 4.99 -13.97 24.28
N SER A 8 4.41 -14.12 23.07
CA SER A 8 5.13 -14.70 21.93
C SER A 8 6.29 -13.84 21.44
N PHE A 9 6.24 -12.52 21.63
CA PHE A 9 7.29 -11.60 21.15
C PHE A 9 8.38 -11.37 22.19
N MET A 10 8.07 -11.43 23.48
CA MET A 10 9.12 -11.48 24.53
C MET A 10 9.97 -12.75 24.39
N SER A 11 9.35 -13.88 24.02
CA SER A 11 10.06 -15.12 23.68
C SER A 11 11.01 -14.98 22.50
N TYR A 12 10.75 -14.10 21.53
CA TYR A 12 11.66 -13.86 20.40
C TYR A 12 12.96 -13.16 20.84
N VAL A 13 12.86 -12.21 21.77
CA VAL A 13 14.04 -11.52 22.34
C VAL A 13 14.88 -12.50 23.16
N ASP A 14 14.24 -13.38 23.93
CA ASP A 14 14.93 -14.43 24.70
C ASP A 14 15.56 -15.50 23.79
N LEU A 15 14.84 -15.96 22.76
CA LEU A 15 15.35 -16.88 21.73
C LEU A 15 16.52 -16.29 20.93
N LYS A 16 16.48 -14.98 20.64
CA LYS A 16 17.60 -14.26 19.99
C LYS A 16 18.83 -14.22 20.90
N LYS A 17 18.63 -14.05 22.20
CA LYS A 17 19.71 -14.04 23.21
C LYS A 17 20.34 -15.42 23.37
N GLU A 18 19.54 -16.48 23.27
CA GLU A 18 19.99 -17.88 23.26
C GLU A 18 20.75 -18.22 21.96
N ALA A 19 20.22 -17.81 20.80
CA ALA A 19 20.86 -18.01 19.50
C ALA A 19 22.16 -17.22 19.32
N MET A 20 22.28 -16.03 19.94
CA MET A 20 23.53 -15.26 19.99
C MET A 20 24.59 -15.94 20.87
N LYS A 21 24.18 -16.57 21.98
CA LYS A 21 25.07 -17.36 22.84
C LYS A 21 25.66 -18.58 22.11
N ASP A 22 24.89 -19.20 21.23
CA ASP A 22 25.34 -20.35 20.43
C ASP A 22 26.30 -19.95 19.29
N LEU A 23 26.24 -18.69 18.82
CA LEU A 23 27.15 -18.13 17.82
C LEU A 23 28.52 -17.75 18.43
N GLU A 24 28.56 -17.35 19.70
CA GLU A 24 29.81 -17.04 20.43
C GLU A 24 30.60 -18.30 20.82
N ALA A 25 30.03 -19.51 20.68
CA ALA A 25 30.69 -20.78 21.00
C ALA A 25 31.41 -21.45 19.79
N GLY A 26 31.38 -20.84 18.60
CA GLY A 26 32.08 -21.31 17.40
C GLY A 26 33.40 -20.56 17.16
N PRO A 27 34.41 -21.19 16.52
CA PRO A 27 35.71 -20.54 16.34
C PRO A 27 35.58 -19.33 15.41
N ASP A 28 36.12 -18.19 15.88
CA ASP A 28 36.19 -16.89 15.23
C ASP A 28 36.54 -16.99 13.74
N ASN A 29 35.60 -16.56 12.90
CA ASN A 29 35.89 -16.09 11.56
C ASN A 29 35.03 -14.86 11.34
N ASP A 30 35.68 -13.69 11.43
CA ASP A 30 35.12 -12.38 11.17
C ASP A 30 34.50 -12.32 9.77
N LEU A 31 33.17 -12.39 9.71
CA LEU A 31 32.37 -11.99 8.57
C LEU A 31 31.71 -10.65 8.93
N GLU A 32 32.34 -9.57 8.50
CA GLU A 32 31.76 -8.22 8.51
C GLU A 32 30.51 -8.19 7.61
N MET A 33 29.36 -8.51 8.18
CA MET A 33 28.04 -8.29 7.57
C MET A 33 27.06 -7.65 8.58
N SER A 34 27.61 -6.97 9.59
CA SER A 34 26.90 -6.53 10.80
C SER A 34 26.28 -5.13 10.72
N SER A 35 26.72 -4.26 9.80
CA SER A 35 26.28 -2.84 9.80
C SER A 35 24.82 -2.64 9.35
N ASN A 36 24.37 -3.30 8.28
CA ASN A 36 23.01 -3.07 7.73
C ASN A 36 21.88 -3.79 8.50
N ALA A 37 22.19 -4.90 9.18
CA ALA A 37 21.22 -5.59 10.03
C ALA A 37 20.89 -4.79 11.30
N ASN A 38 21.90 -4.14 11.90
CA ASN A 38 21.74 -3.32 13.09
C ASN A 38 20.87 -2.07 12.85
N THR A 39 20.94 -1.45 11.67
CA THR A 39 20.14 -0.26 11.34
C THR A 39 18.66 -0.59 11.09
N MET A 40 18.37 -1.73 10.45
CA MET A 40 17.00 -2.22 10.26
C MET A 40 16.34 -2.63 11.60
N ASP A 41 17.11 -3.25 12.50
CA ASP A 41 16.67 -3.69 13.83
C ASP A 41 16.38 -2.50 14.77
N GLN A 42 17.23 -1.46 14.74
CA GLN A 42 17.00 -0.20 15.47
C GLN A 42 15.74 0.53 15.00
N ASN A 43 15.49 0.59 13.69
CA ASN A 43 14.31 1.27 13.13
C ASN A 43 12.98 0.58 13.47
N LEU A 44 12.97 -0.75 13.67
CA LEU A 44 11.79 -1.46 14.15
C LEU A 44 11.58 -1.26 15.65
N GLY A 45 12.66 -1.23 16.44
CA GLY A 45 12.62 -0.92 17.87
C GLY A 45 11.98 0.44 18.17
N LEU A 46 12.41 1.50 17.46
CA LEU A 46 11.84 2.84 17.59
C LEU A 46 10.33 2.89 17.27
N PHE A 47 9.90 2.12 16.27
CA PHE A 47 8.48 2.03 15.94
C PHE A 47 7.67 1.29 17.01
N LEU A 48 8.21 0.22 17.57
CA LEU A 48 7.53 -0.51 18.64
C LEU A 48 7.42 0.32 19.92
N GLU A 49 8.43 1.16 20.21
CA GLU A 49 8.35 2.12 21.31
C GLU A 49 7.22 3.14 21.10
N GLU A 50 7.09 3.67 19.88
CA GLU A 50 5.99 4.57 19.53
C GLU A 50 4.62 3.88 19.62
N ALA A 51 4.52 2.64 19.14
CA ALA A 51 3.31 1.82 19.25
C ALA A 51 2.92 1.56 20.72
N GLU A 52 3.90 1.36 21.61
CA GLU A 52 3.63 1.17 23.04
C GLU A 52 3.15 2.47 23.69
N LYS A 53 3.69 3.64 23.32
CA LYS A 53 3.18 4.95 23.78
C LYS A 53 1.72 5.13 23.38
N VAL A 54 1.38 4.85 22.13
CA VAL A 54 -0.01 4.89 21.62
C VAL A 54 -0.93 3.96 22.43
N LYS A 55 -0.47 2.75 22.73
CA LYS A 55 -1.21 1.78 23.55
C LYS A 55 -1.38 2.23 25.00
N GLN A 56 -0.38 2.90 25.59
CA GLN A 56 -0.50 3.49 26.93
C GLN A 56 -1.55 4.62 26.93
N GLU A 57 -1.59 5.47 25.90
CA GLU A 57 -2.64 6.49 25.78
C GLU A 57 -4.04 5.86 25.65
N MET A 58 -4.18 4.74 24.93
CA MET A 58 -5.43 3.98 24.88
C MET A 58 -5.83 3.38 26.24
N ALA A 59 -4.86 2.99 27.08
CA ALA A 59 -5.14 2.52 28.43
C ALA A 59 -5.72 3.64 29.31
N VAL A 60 -5.22 4.87 29.15
CA VAL A 60 -5.79 6.06 29.83
C VAL A 60 -7.25 6.28 29.41
N ILE A 61 -7.58 6.13 28.12
CA ILE A 61 -8.99 6.21 27.67
C ILE A 61 -9.85 5.16 28.37
N ARG A 62 -9.38 3.90 28.47
CA ARG A 62 -10.14 2.85 29.19
C ARG A 62 -10.38 3.20 30.66
N GLU A 63 -9.38 3.75 31.34
CA GLU A 63 -9.52 4.17 32.73
C GLU A 63 -10.55 5.31 32.86
N LEU A 64 -10.51 6.29 31.96
CA LEU A 64 -11.49 7.39 31.93
C LEU A 64 -12.90 6.89 31.66
N LEU A 65 -13.08 5.91 30.77
CA LEU A 65 -14.39 5.29 30.54
C LEU A 65 -14.93 4.60 31.80
N GLY A 66 -14.06 3.92 32.56
CA GLY A 66 -14.43 3.34 33.85
C GLY A 66 -14.85 4.40 34.87
N LYS A 67 -14.09 5.50 34.97
CA LYS A 67 -14.41 6.64 35.86
C LYS A 67 -15.70 7.35 35.48
N LEU A 68 -15.97 7.49 34.17
CA LEU A 68 -17.23 8.05 33.66
C LEU A 68 -18.41 7.17 34.02
N GLN A 69 -18.25 5.84 33.87
CA GLN A 69 -19.29 4.90 34.26
C GLN A 69 -19.56 4.95 35.77
N GLU A 70 -18.52 4.98 36.61
CA GLU A 70 -18.66 5.12 38.06
C GLU A 70 -19.35 6.43 38.44
N SER A 71 -18.91 7.55 37.85
CA SER A 71 -19.50 8.88 38.07
C SER A 71 -20.96 8.94 37.63
N ASN A 72 -21.32 8.25 36.55
CA ASN A 72 -22.71 8.12 36.11
C ASN A 72 -23.57 7.32 37.10
N GLU A 73 -23.08 6.20 37.63
CA GLU A 73 -23.79 5.44 38.66
C GLU A 73 -23.94 6.24 39.97
N GLU A 74 -22.90 6.98 40.38
CA GLU A 74 -22.93 7.87 41.55
C GLU A 74 -24.04 8.93 41.42
N SER A 75 -24.22 9.47 40.21
CA SER A 75 -25.22 10.50 39.90
C SER A 75 -26.68 10.09 40.18
N LYS A 76 -26.96 8.78 40.19
CA LYS A 76 -28.29 8.22 40.45
C LYS A 76 -28.68 8.31 41.93
N SER A 77 -27.69 8.28 42.83
CA SER A 77 -27.90 8.27 44.29
C SER A 77 -27.73 9.64 44.96
N LEU A 78 -27.23 10.62 44.20
CA LEU A 78 -26.96 11.96 44.68
C LEU A 78 -28.20 12.87 44.57
N HIS A 79 -28.51 13.55 45.68
CA HIS A 79 -29.64 14.47 45.77
C HIS A 79 -29.25 15.87 46.30
N LYS A 80 -27.98 16.08 46.68
CA LYS A 80 -27.49 17.38 47.16
C LYS A 80 -27.00 18.21 45.97
N GLN A 81 -27.51 19.45 45.86
CA GLN A 81 -27.22 20.37 44.76
C GLN A 81 -25.71 20.62 44.55
N GLU A 82 -24.95 20.91 45.61
CA GLU A 82 -23.50 21.17 45.50
C GLU A 82 -22.73 19.95 44.99
N SER A 83 -23.12 18.76 45.43
CA SER A 83 -22.50 17.50 45.03
C SER A 83 -22.84 17.12 43.58
N LEU A 84 -24.07 17.37 43.14
CA LEU A 84 -24.48 17.18 41.74
C LEU A 84 -23.71 18.09 40.79
N LYS A 85 -23.50 19.36 41.17
CA LYS A 85 -22.72 20.32 40.38
C LYS A 85 -21.25 19.93 40.30
N ALA A 86 -20.65 19.47 41.40
CA ALA A 86 -19.27 18.97 41.40
C ALA A 86 -19.10 17.73 40.52
N LEU A 87 -20.04 16.78 40.60
CA LEU A 87 -20.03 15.56 39.79
C LEU A 87 -20.22 15.86 38.30
N ARG A 88 -21.10 16.80 37.95
CA ARG A 88 -21.27 17.29 36.59
C ARG A 88 -19.96 17.81 36.01
N ASN A 89 -19.26 18.68 36.75
CA ASN A 89 -17.99 19.23 36.29
C ASN A 89 -16.96 18.12 36.04
N LYS A 90 -16.90 17.13 36.94
CA LYS A 90 -16.02 15.95 36.79
C LYS A 90 -16.35 15.13 35.53
N ILE A 91 -17.63 14.84 35.29
CA ILE A 91 -18.07 14.11 34.07
C ILE A 91 -17.70 14.90 32.81
N ASN A 92 -17.91 16.21 32.81
CA ASN A 92 -17.56 17.06 31.68
C ASN A 92 -16.05 17.07 31.40
N ASP A 93 -15.24 17.21 32.44
CA ASP A 93 -13.77 17.19 32.33
C ASP A 93 -13.27 15.82 31.79
N ASP A 94 -13.86 14.72 32.26
CA ASP A 94 -13.53 13.37 31.79
C ASP A 94 -13.92 13.18 30.32
N ILE A 95 -15.12 13.62 29.89
CA ILE A 95 -15.57 13.58 28.48
C ILE A 95 -14.60 14.34 27.57
N VAL A 96 -14.26 15.59 27.93
CA VAL A 96 -13.34 16.42 27.16
C VAL A 96 -11.96 15.77 27.08
N THR A 97 -11.51 15.16 28.17
CA THR A 97 -10.23 14.46 28.22
C THR A 97 -10.21 13.23 27.31
N VAL A 98 -11.28 12.42 27.31
CA VAL A 98 -11.44 11.27 26.40
C VAL A 98 -11.35 11.73 24.94
N GLN A 99 -12.09 12.77 24.57
CA GLN A 99 -12.09 13.30 23.20
C GLN A 99 -10.72 13.83 22.79
N LYS A 100 -10.05 14.58 23.67
CA LYS A 100 -8.70 15.10 23.42
C LYS A 100 -7.72 13.95 23.19
N LYS A 101 -7.76 12.92 24.05
CA LYS A 101 -6.89 11.74 23.92
C LYS A 101 -7.17 10.96 22.64
N ALA A 102 -8.43 10.77 22.28
CA ALA A 102 -8.81 10.10 21.04
C ALA A 102 -8.25 10.83 19.80
N ARG A 103 -8.32 12.16 19.76
CA ARG A 103 -7.74 12.98 18.68
C ARG A 103 -6.22 12.88 18.61
N THR A 104 -5.54 12.90 19.76
CA THR A 104 -4.08 12.71 19.82
C THR A 104 -3.67 11.34 19.28
N ILE A 105 -4.32 10.28 19.74
CA ILE A 105 -4.04 8.90 19.29
C ILE A 105 -4.30 8.77 17.80
N LYS A 106 -5.40 9.34 17.29
CA LYS A 106 -5.71 9.36 15.86
C LYS A 106 -4.57 9.99 15.05
N ALA A 107 -4.09 11.17 15.46
CA ALA A 107 -2.98 11.85 14.79
C ALA A 107 -1.67 11.05 14.83
N GLN A 108 -1.38 10.38 15.96
CA GLN A 108 -0.22 9.47 16.06
C GLN A 108 -0.33 8.30 15.08
N LEU A 109 -1.53 7.70 14.94
CA LEU A 109 -1.75 6.60 13.98
C LEU A 109 -1.60 7.06 12.52
N GLU A 110 -2.11 8.25 12.17
CA GLU A 110 -1.92 8.84 10.83
C GLU A 110 -0.42 9.09 10.53
N GLU A 111 0.35 9.52 11.54
CA GLU A 111 1.80 9.67 11.39
C GLU A 111 2.50 8.32 11.20
N MET A 112 2.11 7.30 11.97
CA MET A 112 2.62 5.94 11.80
C MET A 112 2.34 5.40 10.39
N ASP A 113 1.14 5.61 9.86
CA ASP A 113 0.78 5.24 8.48
C ASP A 113 1.60 5.99 7.43
N ARG A 114 1.84 7.29 7.63
CA ARG A 114 2.69 8.09 6.75
C ARG A 114 4.14 7.63 6.78
N ALA A 115 4.66 7.30 7.96
CA ALA A 115 6.00 6.76 8.14
C ALA A 115 6.13 5.38 7.48
N ASN A 116 5.12 4.52 7.62
CA ASN A 116 5.08 3.20 6.97
C ASN A 116 5.06 3.34 5.44
N SER A 117 4.27 4.26 4.89
CA SER A 117 4.19 4.54 3.46
C SER A 117 5.50 5.13 2.91
N SER A 118 6.17 5.99 3.67
CA SER A 118 7.46 6.59 3.30
C SER A 118 8.58 5.55 3.30
N ASN A 119 8.55 4.62 4.27
CA ASN A 119 9.51 3.52 4.34
C ASN A 119 9.35 2.53 3.17
N LYS A 120 8.11 2.32 2.68
CA LYS A 120 7.85 1.56 1.43
C LYS A 120 8.58 2.16 0.23
N ARG A 121 8.66 3.50 0.14
CA ARG A 121 9.30 4.22 -0.98
C ARG A 121 10.83 4.22 -0.91
N LEU A 122 11.39 4.25 0.30
CA LEU A 122 12.83 4.44 0.52
C LEU A 122 13.66 3.15 0.34
N LEU A 123 13.07 1.98 0.64
CA LEU A 123 13.83 0.73 0.69
C LEU A 123 13.76 -0.15 -0.56
N GLY A 124 12.91 0.16 -1.55
CA GLY A 124 12.67 -0.76 -2.68
C GLY A 124 12.30 -2.18 -2.24
N CYS A 125 11.89 -2.35 -0.97
CA CYS A 125 11.58 -3.64 -0.40
C CYS A 125 10.30 -4.14 -1.03
N LYS A 126 10.41 -5.25 -1.78
CA LYS A 126 9.27 -6.07 -2.19
C LYS A 126 8.31 -6.21 -1.00
N GLU A 127 7.01 -6.29 -1.27
CA GLU A 127 5.87 -6.46 -0.34
C GLU A 127 5.97 -7.60 0.72
N GLY A 128 7.14 -8.22 0.88
CA GLY A 128 7.46 -9.32 1.79
C GLY A 128 8.47 -9.04 2.91
N ALA A 129 9.01 -7.83 3.09
CA ALA A 129 9.95 -7.58 4.20
C ALA A 129 9.23 -7.70 5.57
N LEU A 130 9.75 -8.57 6.45
CA LEU A 130 9.16 -8.88 7.77
C LEU A 130 8.88 -7.61 8.58
N ALA A 131 9.82 -6.67 8.62
CA ALA A 131 9.67 -5.41 9.35
C ALA A 131 8.50 -4.57 8.83
N TYR A 132 8.29 -4.49 7.51
CA TYR A 132 7.17 -3.75 6.93
C TYR A 132 5.83 -4.42 7.28
N ARG A 133 5.74 -5.75 7.17
CA ARG A 133 4.53 -6.51 7.54
C ARG A 133 4.17 -6.32 9.01
N THR A 134 5.15 -6.41 9.90
CA THR A 134 4.94 -6.19 11.35
C THR A 134 4.45 -4.77 11.62
N ARG A 135 5.02 -3.75 10.97
CA ARG A 135 4.61 -2.35 11.18
C ARG A 135 3.17 -2.10 10.77
N ILE A 136 2.77 -2.61 9.60
CA ILE A 136 1.40 -2.49 9.11
C ILE A 136 0.44 -3.22 10.05
N ALA A 137 0.73 -4.49 10.39
CA ALA A 137 -0.12 -5.29 11.29
C ALA A 137 -0.33 -4.61 12.67
N VAL A 138 0.75 -4.10 13.27
CA VAL A 138 0.69 -3.41 14.57
C VAL A 138 -0.13 -2.11 14.47
N THR A 139 0.12 -1.28 13.46
CA THR A 139 -0.61 -0.01 13.28
C THR A 139 -2.11 -0.26 13.12
N ASN A 140 -2.48 -1.32 12.41
CA ASN A 140 -3.89 -1.68 12.18
C ASN A 140 -4.56 -2.27 13.41
N GLY A 141 -3.86 -3.13 14.15
CA GLY A 141 -4.35 -3.61 15.45
C GLY A 141 -4.64 -2.45 16.41
N LEU A 142 -3.77 -1.44 16.44
CA LEU A 142 -4.00 -0.23 17.24
C LEU A 142 -5.18 0.58 16.72
N ARG A 143 -5.33 0.76 15.39
CA ARG A 143 -6.49 1.46 14.80
C ARG A 143 -7.81 0.80 15.17
N ASN A 144 -7.89 -0.53 15.03
CA ASN A 144 -9.06 -1.30 15.43
C ASN A 144 -9.35 -1.15 16.93
N LYS A 145 -8.30 -1.14 17.77
CA LYS A 145 -8.47 -0.92 19.20
C LYS A 145 -8.99 0.49 19.54
N LEU A 146 -8.55 1.53 18.82
CA LEU A 146 -9.11 2.88 18.96
C LEU A 146 -10.60 2.89 18.59
N LYS A 147 -10.95 2.26 17.46
CA LYS A 147 -12.33 2.15 16.99
C LYS A 147 -13.22 1.49 18.04
N GLU A 148 -12.79 0.36 18.62
CA GLU A 148 -13.51 -0.31 19.71
C GLU A 148 -13.71 0.62 20.92
N LEU A 149 -12.67 1.33 21.36
CA LEU A 149 -12.78 2.25 22.50
C LEU A 149 -13.74 3.41 22.25
N MET A 150 -13.78 3.92 21.03
CA MET A 150 -14.72 4.98 20.66
C MET A 150 -16.15 4.45 20.55
N MET A 151 -16.34 3.19 20.12
CA MET A 151 -17.64 2.52 20.16
C MET A 151 -18.12 2.30 21.60
N ASP A 152 -17.24 1.86 22.50
CA ASP A 152 -17.54 1.72 23.92
C ASP A 152 -17.93 3.07 24.54
N PHE A 153 -17.20 4.14 24.21
CA PHE A 153 -17.52 5.49 24.65
C PHE A 153 -18.89 5.97 24.14
N GLN A 154 -19.18 5.75 22.85
CA GLN A 154 -20.47 6.06 22.25
C GLN A 154 -21.61 5.29 22.94
N GLY A 155 -21.40 4.00 23.22
CA GLY A 155 -22.36 3.15 23.92
C GLY A 155 -22.63 3.63 25.35
N LEU A 156 -21.57 3.93 26.11
CA LEU A 156 -21.69 4.50 27.46
C LEU A 156 -22.47 5.83 27.42
N ARG A 157 -22.14 6.70 26.47
CA ARG A 157 -22.82 7.98 26.29
C ARG A 157 -24.32 7.82 26.02
N GLN A 158 -24.68 6.90 25.13
CA GLN A 158 -26.08 6.61 24.82
C GLN A 158 -26.82 6.09 26.06
N LYS A 159 -26.17 5.20 26.83
CA LYS A 159 -26.70 4.71 28.10
C LYS A 159 -26.94 5.85 29.11
N MET A 160 -25.96 6.75 29.28
CA MET A 160 -26.07 7.92 30.16
C MET A 160 -27.27 8.81 29.76
N MET A 161 -27.47 9.02 28.45
CA MET A 161 -28.58 9.84 27.94
C MET A 161 -29.94 9.18 28.19
N THR A 162 -30.06 7.87 27.99
CA THR A 162 -31.29 7.11 28.29
C THR A 162 -31.63 7.16 29.78
N GLU A 163 -30.64 6.93 30.65
CA GLU A 163 -30.84 6.98 32.10
C GLU A 163 -31.18 8.39 32.61
N TYR A 164 -30.66 9.41 31.95
CA TYR A 164 -31.04 10.80 32.19
C TYR A 164 -32.51 11.05 31.84
N LYS A 165 -32.95 10.66 30.64
CA LYS A 165 -34.37 10.76 30.21
C LYS A 165 -35.31 10.05 31.20
N GLU A 166 -34.95 8.86 31.66
CA GLU A 166 -35.73 8.13 32.67
C GLU A 166 -35.81 8.89 34.01
N THR A 167 -34.70 9.43 34.49
CA THR A 167 -34.65 10.22 35.73
C THR A 167 -35.54 11.46 35.65
N VAL A 168 -35.46 12.19 34.53
CA VAL A 168 -36.33 13.35 34.28
C VAL A 168 -37.80 12.94 34.26
N GLY A 169 -38.14 11.86 33.57
CA GLY A 169 -39.52 11.34 33.54
C GLY A 169 -40.05 10.96 34.92
N ARG A 170 -39.25 10.28 35.75
CA ARG A 170 -39.62 9.93 37.14
C ARG A 170 -39.85 11.19 38.00
N ARG A 171 -38.99 12.20 37.89
CA ARG A 171 -39.14 13.47 38.63
C ARG A 171 -40.35 14.26 38.15
N TYR A 172 -40.60 14.31 36.84
CA TYR A 172 -41.79 14.93 36.27
C TYR A 172 -43.07 14.28 36.81
N PHE A 173 -43.14 12.94 36.81
CA PHE A 173 -44.28 12.21 37.38
C PHE A 173 -44.47 12.48 38.87
N THR A 174 -43.38 12.56 39.65
CA THR A 174 -43.45 12.86 41.10
C THR A 174 -44.12 14.22 41.37
N VAL A 175 -43.90 15.19 40.49
CA VAL A 175 -44.36 16.57 40.66
C VAL A 175 -45.75 16.81 40.05
N THR A 176 -46.10 16.10 38.98
CA THR A 176 -47.32 16.34 38.20
C THR A 176 -48.37 15.23 38.32
N CYS A 177 -47.99 14.06 38.84
CA CYS A 177 -48.78 12.82 38.84
C CYS A 177 -49.21 12.35 37.43
N GLU A 178 -48.62 12.90 36.37
CA GLU A 178 -48.87 12.56 34.98
C GLU A 178 -47.62 11.94 34.35
N ASN A 179 -47.79 10.89 33.55
CA ASN A 179 -46.68 10.33 32.78
C ASN A 179 -46.39 11.24 31.58
N PRO A 180 -45.16 11.75 31.42
CA PRO A 180 -44.82 12.59 30.28
C PRO A 180 -44.65 11.74 29.02
N ASP A 181 -45.21 12.22 27.90
CA ASP A 181 -44.88 11.69 26.58
C ASP A 181 -43.41 12.00 26.22
N GLU A 182 -42.79 11.17 25.38
CA GLU A 182 -41.39 11.32 24.97
C GLU A 182 -41.09 12.72 24.38
N GLU A 183 -42.06 13.29 23.65
CA GLU A 183 -42.00 14.64 23.06
C GLU A 183 -41.98 15.74 24.13
N ILE A 184 -42.68 15.53 25.26
CA ILE A 184 -42.68 16.45 26.41
C ILE A 184 -41.33 16.39 27.11
N ILE A 185 -40.75 15.19 27.29
CA ILE A 185 -39.40 15.01 27.86
C ILE A 185 -38.36 15.71 26.98
N GLU A 186 -38.40 15.52 25.66
CA GLU A 186 -37.48 16.18 24.73
C GLU A 186 -37.65 17.70 24.71
N LYS A 187 -38.87 18.21 24.88
CA LYS A 187 -39.13 19.65 24.95
C LYS A 187 -38.61 20.28 26.25
N ILE A 188 -38.72 19.57 27.38
CA ILE A 188 -38.10 19.96 28.65
C ILE A 188 -36.56 19.97 28.51
N ILE A 189 -36.02 19.02 27.76
CA ILE A 189 -34.58 18.93 27.46
C ILE A 189 -34.14 19.95 26.39
N SER A 190 -34.99 20.43 25.49
CA SER A 190 -34.53 21.30 24.39
C SER A 190 -34.60 22.79 24.72
N ASP A 191 -35.67 23.23 25.38
CA ASP A 191 -35.96 24.66 25.52
C ASP A 191 -35.40 25.29 26.79
N GLY A 192 -35.11 24.53 27.85
CA GLY A 192 -34.73 25.05 29.19
C GLY A 192 -35.79 25.97 29.86
N ASN A 193 -36.76 26.47 29.08
CA ASN A 193 -37.82 27.39 29.43
C ASN A 193 -39.21 26.78 29.19
N GLY A 194 -39.28 25.57 28.62
CA GLY A 194 -40.53 24.82 28.39
C GLY A 194 -41.26 24.41 29.67
N GLY A 195 -40.74 24.80 30.84
CA GLY A 195 -41.24 24.43 32.13
C GLY A 195 -42.13 25.45 32.86
N GLU A 196 -42.33 26.67 32.35
CA GLU A 196 -43.15 27.68 33.06
C GLU A 196 -44.59 27.17 33.34
N GLY A 197 -45.17 26.40 32.41
CA GLY A 197 -46.50 25.80 32.58
C GLY A 197 -46.55 24.69 33.64
N PHE A 198 -45.50 23.87 33.76
CA PHE A 198 -45.43 22.80 34.76
C PHE A 198 -45.07 23.35 36.14
N LEU A 199 -44.12 24.31 36.22
CA LEU A 199 -43.72 24.99 37.45
C LEU A 199 -44.91 25.67 38.12
N THR A 200 -45.74 26.38 37.34
CA THR A 200 -46.91 27.10 37.88
C THR A 200 -47.94 26.15 38.50
N ARG A 201 -48.19 25.00 37.84
CA ARG A 201 -49.15 23.97 38.31
C ARG A 201 -48.62 23.21 39.54
N ALA A 202 -47.33 22.86 39.52
CA ALA A 202 -46.64 22.18 40.61
C ALA A 202 -46.55 23.02 41.89
N ILE A 203 -46.24 24.31 41.77
CA ILE A 203 -46.17 25.27 42.89
C ILE A 203 -47.51 25.36 43.64
N GLN A 204 -48.63 25.22 42.92
CA GLN A 204 -49.98 25.32 43.45
C GLN A 204 -50.40 24.09 44.27
N GLU A 205 -49.87 22.90 43.95
CA GLU A 205 -50.26 21.63 44.58
C GLU A 205 -49.31 21.13 45.67
N HIS A 206 -47.99 21.34 45.53
CA HIS A 206 -46.97 20.69 46.38
C HIS A 206 -46.11 21.67 47.21
N GLY A 207 -46.34 22.97 47.08
CA GLY A 207 -45.63 24.04 47.79
C GLY A 207 -44.30 24.45 47.13
N GLN A 208 -43.95 25.74 47.22
CA GLN A 208 -42.82 26.33 46.48
C GLN A 208 -41.46 25.66 46.73
N GLY A 209 -41.17 25.19 47.95
CA GLY A 209 -39.86 24.67 48.32
C GLY A 209 -39.47 23.36 47.61
N LYS A 210 -40.34 22.34 47.66
CA LYS A 210 -40.07 21.02 47.03
C LYS A 210 -40.04 21.08 45.51
N VAL A 211 -40.86 21.95 44.92
CA VAL A 211 -40.94 22.13 43.47
C VAL A 211 -39.69 22.82 42.96
N LEU A 212 -39.22 23.87 43.64
CA LEU A 212 -38.01 24.59 43.26
C LEU A 212 -36.76 23.70 43.36
N GLU A 213 -36.66 22.88 44.41
CA GLU A 213 -35.57 21.89 44.55
C GLU A 213 -35.55 20.90 43.38
N THR A 214 -36.72 20.37 43.00
CA THR A 214 -36.83 19.41 41.88
C THR A 214 -36.52 20.04 40.52
N VAL A 215 -36.96 21.29 40.30
CA VAL A 215 -36.69 22.05 39.07
C VAL A 215 -35.18 22.32 38.92
N VAL A 216 -34.53 22.73 40.00
CA VAL A 216 -33.07 22.95 40.01
C VAL A 216 -32.33 21.64 39.74
N GLU A 217 -32.78 20.53 40.33
CA GLU A 217 -32.23 19.19 40.09
C GLU A 217 -32.37 18.77 38.61
N ILE A 218 -33.51 19.10 37.96
CA ILE A 218 -33.75 18.84 36.54
C ILE A 218 -32.86 19.71 35.66
N GLN A 219 -32.72 21.00 35.99
CA GLN A 219 -31.90 21.95 35.22
C GLN A 219 -30.41 21.59 35.27
N ASP A 220 -29.88 21.26 36.45
CA ASP A 220 -28.48 20.87 36.61
C ASP A 220 -28.15 19.59 35.82
N ARG A 221 -29.10 18.65 35.76
CA ARG A 221 -28.94 17.44 34.93
C ARG A 221 -29.16 17.69 33.44
N HIS A 222 -30.05 18.62 33.06
CA HIS A 222 -30.25 19.04 31.68
C HIS A 222 -28.98 19.59 31.07
N ASP A 223 -28.30 20.48 31.78
CA ASP A 223 -27.07 21.03 31.26
C ASP A 223 -25.94 19.98 31.11
N ALA A 224 -25.95 18.93 31.94
CA ALA A 224 -25.03 17.79 31.80
C ALA A 224 -25.34 16.98 30.52
N ALA A 225 -26.63 16.73 30.26
CA ALA A 225 -27.08 16.07 29.03
C ALA A 225 -26.74 16.88 27.77
N LYS A 226 -26.82 18.21 27.85
CA LYS A 226 -26.45 19.11 26.75
C LYS A 226 -24.96 19.03 26.40
N GLU A 227 -24.08 18.91 27.39
CA GLU A 227 -22.64 18.71 27.14
C GLU A 227 -22.35 17.31 26.57
N ILE A 228 -23.07 16.29 27.03
CA ILE A 228 -23.06 14.94 26.45
C ILE A 228 -23.49 15.00 24.97
N GLU A 229 -24.54 15.74 24.62
CA GLU A 229 -24.95 15.93 23.21
C GLU A 229 -23.93 16.70 22.39
N LYS A 230 -23.33 17.77 22.92
CA LYS A 230 -22.25 18.48 22.22
C LYS A 230 -21.07 17.57 21.92
N SER A 231 -20.75 16.65 22.84
CA SER A 231 -19.70 15.65 22.66
C SER A 231 -19.97 14.68 21.50
N LEU A 232 -21.24 14.54 21.07
CA LEU A 232 -21.67 13.68 19.97
C LEU A 232 -21.19 14.15 18.62
N LEU A 233 -21.30 15.44 18.34
CA LEU A 233 -20.86 16.01 17.05
C LEU A 233 -19.35 15.85 16.88
N GLU A 234 -18.59 16.09 17.94
CA GLU A 234 -17.14 15.93 17.91
C GLU A 234 -16.71 14.46 17.74
N LEU A 235 -17.41 13.53 18.40
CA LEU A 235 -17.11 12.10 18.28
C LEU A 235 -17.49 11.56 16.90
N HIS A 236 -18.58 12.06 16.29
CA HIS A 236 -18.99 11.70 14.94
C HIS A 236 -17.90 12.03 13.90
N GLN A 237 -17.21 13.15 14.06
CA GLN A 237 -16.06 13.48 13.19
C GLN A 237 -14.94 12.44 13.30
N VAL A 238 -14.60 12.02 14.53
CA VAL A 238 -13.58 10.97 14.74
C VAL A 238 -14.01 9.66 14.08
N PHE A 239 -15.30 9.30 14.13
CA PHE A 239 -15.84 8.12 13.46
C PHE A 239 -15.80 8.17 11.94
N LEU A 240 -16.20 9.30 11.33
CA LEU A 240 -16.12 9.49 9.88
C LEU A 240 -14.68 9.37 9.39
N ASP A 241 -13.75 10.01 10.11
CA ASP A 241 -12.34 9.94 9.76
C ASP A 241 -11.78 8.51 9.93
N MET A 242 -12.20 7.77 10.97
CA MET A 242 -11.82 6.37 11.15
C MET A 242 -12.39 5.46 10.06
N ALA A 243 -13.61 5.71 9.58
CA ALA A 243 -14.22 4.94 8.49
C ALA A 243 -13.42 5.10 7.19
N VAL A 244 -13.05 6.34 6.83
CA VAL A 244 -12.21 6.64 5.67
C VAL A 244 -10.82 5.98 5.79
N MET A 245 -10.21 5.99 6.98
CA MET A 245 -8.90 5.35 7.21
C MET A 245 -8.95 3.82 7.10
N VAL A 246 -10.06 3.19 7.49
CA VAL A 246 -10.23 1.73 7.42
C VAL A 246 -10.55 1.29 5.98
N GLU A 247 -11.36 2.05 5.23
CA GLU A 247 -11.67 1.76 3.82
C GLU A 247 -10.45 1.88 2.91
N ALA A 248 -9.57 2.87 3.16
CA ALA A 248 -8.37 3.10 2.35
C ALA A 248 -7.34 1.96 2.42
N GLN A 249 -7.41 1.05 3.39
CA GLN A 249 -6.45 -0.05 3.57
C GLN A 249 -6.96 -1.44 3.17
N GLY A 250 -8.24 -1.58 2.81
CA GLY A 250 -8.83 -2.82 2.31
C GLY A 250 -9.10 -3.86 3.41
N GLU A 251 -10.21 -4.59 3.25
CA GLU A 251 -10.76 -5.56 4.21
C GLU A 251 -9.94 -6.86 4.34
N GLN A 252 -8.89 -7.05 3.54
CA GLN A 252 -8.17 -8.34 3.39
C GLN A 252 -7.06 -8.64 4.42
N MET A 253 -7.04 -7.98 5.58
CA MET A 253 -5.86 -8.01 6.47
C MET A 253 -6.03 -8.75 7.80
N ASP A 254 -7.25 -9.19 8.13
CA ASP A 254 -7.52 -10.03 9.32
C ASP A 254 -7.38 -11.54 9.04
N ASP A 255 -6.85 -11.92 7.88
CA ASP A 255 -6.61 -13.32 7.56
C ASP A 255 -5.24 -13.79 8.10
N ILE A 256 -5.26 -14.23 9.36
CA ILE A 256 -4.14 -14.92 10.01
C ILE A 256 -3.68 -16.11 9.15
N GLU A 257 -4.60 -16.79 8.47
CA GLU A 257 -4.31 -17.94 7.61
C GLU A 257 -3.39 -17.53 6.45
N HIS A 258 -3.71 -16.43 5.76
CA HIS A 258 -2.89 -15.92 4.66
C HIS A 258 -1.47 -15.52 5.12
N HIS A 259 -1.34 -14.90 6.30
CA HIS A 259 -0.03 -14.53 6.85
C HIS A 259 0.78 -15.75 7.33
N VAL A 260 0.13 -16.74 7.96
CA VAL A 260 0.76 -17.99 8.43
C VAL A 260 1.12 -18.91 7.27
N ILE A 261 0.28 -19.01 6.23
CA ILE A 261 0.57 -19.79 5.00
C ILE A 261 1.84 -19.25 4.34
N ASN A 262 1.94 -17.93 4.18
CA ASN A 262 3.11 -17.29 3.59
C ASN A 262 4.37 -17.53 4.44
N GLY A 263 4.29 -17.38 5.77
CA GLY A 263 5.41 -17.67 6.68
C GLY A 263 5.85 -19.14 6.66
N SER A 264 4.89 -20.07 6.63
CA SER A 264 5.12 -21.51 6.51
C SER A 264 5.85 -21.85 5.21
N HIS A 265 5.47 -21.21 4.10
CA HIS A 265 6.14 -21.39 2.81
C HIS A 265 7.62 -20.98 2.87
N TYR A 266 7.93 -19.82 3.46
CA TYR A 266 9.32 -19.36 3.60
C TYR A 266 10.17 -20.27 4.50
N VAL A 267 9.61 -20.78 5.60
CA VAL A 267 10.33 -21.71 6.51
C VAL A 267 10.55 -23.07 5.85
N LYS A 268 9.57 -23.55 5.09
CA LYS A 268 9.66 -24.80 4.34
C LYS A 268 10.72 -24.72 3.24
N ASP A 269 10.74 -23.62 2.49
CA ASP A 269 11.72 -23.37 1.44
C ASP A 269 13.12 -23.17 2.06
N GLY A 270 13.23 -22.38 3.12
CA GLY A 270 14.49 -22.22 3.88
C GLY A 270 15.03 -23.54 4.45
N SER A 271 14.16 -24.41 4.95
CA SER A 271 14.56 -25.75 5.43
C SER A 271 15.06 -26.65 4.29
N LYS A 272 14.46 -26.54 3.11
CA LYS A 272 14.89 -27.26 1.92
C LYS A 272 16.28 -26.78 1.49
N GLU A 273 16.50 -25.48 1.44
CA GLU A 273 17.81 -24.89 1.11
C GLU A 273 18.88 -25.24 2.15
N LEU A 274 18.57 -25.20 3.45
CA LEU A 274 19.50 -25.62 4.51
C LEU A 274 19.87 -27.10 4.41
N ASN A 275 18.91 -27.98 4.09
CA ASN A 275 19.19 -29.40 3.88
C ASN A 275 20.09 -29.62 2.67
N THR A 276 19.83 -28.91 1.57
CA THR A 276 20.66 -28.92 0.37
C THR A 276 22.08 -28.40 0.68
N ALA A 277 22.20 -27.29 1.41
CA ALA A 277 23.48 -26.74 1.84
C ALA A 277 24.26 -27.70 2.75
N LYS A 278 23.59 -28.40 3.67
CA LYS A 278 24.20 -29.42 4.54
C LYS A 278 24.69 -30.63 3.74
N GLN A 279 23.95 -31.05 2.71
CA GLN A 279 24.41 -32.08 1.77
C GLN A 279 25.64 -31.60 0.99
N TYR A 280 25.63 -30.38 0.46
CA TYR A 280 26.80 -29.80 -0.19
C TYR A 280 28.01 -29.67 0.74
N GLN A 281 27.82 -29.25 1.99
CA GLN A 281 28.91 -29.16 2.97
C GLN A 281 29.51 -30.55 3.28
N ARG A 282 28.68 -31.59 3.47
CA ARG A 282 29.16 -32.96 3.70
C ARG A 282 29.88 -33.53 2.49
N SER A 283 29.33 -33.32 1.29
CA SER A 283 29.94 -33.76 0.03
C SER A 283 31.23 -33.00 -0.25
N SER A 284 31.29 -31.69 0.04
CA SER A 284 32.47 -30.85 -0.08
C SER A 284 33.56 -31.28 0.90
N ARG A 285 33.26 -31.54 2.18
CA ARG A 285 34.25 -32.04 3.15
C ARG A 285 34.83 -33.40 2.74
N LYS A 286 33.98 -34.32 2.25
CA LYS A 286 34.44 -35.62 1.71
C LYS A 286 35.32 -35.44 0.48
N CYS A 287 34.90 -34.59 -0.46
CA CYS A 287 35.65 -34.28 -1.68
C CYS A 287 36.98 -33.59 -1.35
N HIS A 288 37.00 -32.67 -0.38
CA HIS A 288 38.20 -31.95 0.05
C HIS A 288 39.22 -32.88 0.70
N SER A 289 38.82 -33.76 1.63
CA SER A 289 39.72 -34.78 2.19
C SER A 289 40.25 -35.74 1.13
N PHE A 290 39.40 -36.12 0.17
CA PHE A 290 39.81 -37.00 -0.93
C PHE A 290 40.78 -36.29 -1.88
N MET A 291 40.49 -35.04 -2.26
CA MET A 291 41.32 -34.21 -3.14
C MET A 291 42.67 -33.85 -2.50
N GLN A 292 42.72 -33.58 -1.19
CA GLN A 292 43.98 -33.35 -0.48
C GLN A 292 44.86 -34.60 -0.47
N SER A 293 44.27 -35.75 -0.14
CA SER A 293 44.99 -37.04 -0.12
C SER A 293 45.45 -37.45 -1.51
N PHE A 294 44.60 -37.27 -2.52
CA PHE A 294 44.89 -37.59 -3.92
C PHE A 294 45.92 -36.63 -4.53
N SER A 295 45.83 -35.33 -4.25
CA SER A 295 46.83 -34.31 -4.65
C SER A 295 48.19 -34.59 -4.02
N TYR A 296 48.24 -34.98 -2.73
CA TYR A 296 49.48 -35.37 -2.06
C TYR A 296 50.12 -36.61 -2.70
N LEU A 297 49.33 -37.65 -2.97
CA LEU A 297 49.80 -38.88 -3.63
C LEU A 297 50.25 -38.64 -5.08
N LEU A 298 49.50 -37.86 -5.87
CA LEU A 298 49.89 -37.50 -7.24
C LEU A 298 51.18 -36.67 -7.27
N LYS A 299 51.32 -35.71 -6.36
CA LYS A 299 52.54 -34.89 -6.24
C LYS A 299 53.77 -35.72 -5.83
N LYS A 300 53.57 -36.76 -5.00
CA LYS A 300 54.65 -37.63 -4.49
C LYS A 300 55.07 -38.73 -5.46
N TYR A 301 54.13 -39.34 -6.19
CA TYR A 301 54.39 -40.54 -6.98
C TYR A 301 54.31 -40.35 -8.51
N LYS A 302 53.61 -39.31 -9.01
CA LYS A 302 53.48 -39.02 -10.46
C LYS A 302 53.49 -37.50 -10.76
N PRO A 303 54.63 -36.81 -10.56
CA PRO A 303 54.72 -35.34 -10.59
C PRO A 303 54.39 -34.72 -11.95
N THR A 304 54.68 -35.41 -13.06
CA THR A 304 54.38 -34.94 -14.43
C THR A 304 52.89 -34.89 -14.74
N ILE A 305 52.10 -35.80 -14.15
CA ILE A 305 50.64 -35.83 -14.29
C ILE A 305 50.01 -34.71 -13.46
N TYR A 306 50.54 -34.47 -12.25
CA TYR A 306 50.12 -33.39 -11.38
C TYR A 306 50.29 -32.00 -12.02
N THR A 307 51.39 -31.77 -12.75
CA THR A 307 51.61 -30.52 -13.49
C THR A 307 50.59 -30.34 -14.61
N LYS A 308 50.33 -31.39 -15.42
CA LYS A 308 49.31 -31.33 -16.49
C LYS A 308 47.89 -31.08 -15.95
N MET A 309 47.53 -31.67 -14.81
CA MET A 309 46.23 -31.43 -14.17
C MET A 309 46.09 -30.00 -13.64
N LYS A 310 47.16 -29.41 -13.09
CA LYS A 310 47.15 -27.99 -12.70
C LYS A 310 46.97 -27.06 -13.87
N THR A 311 47.64 -27.32 -15.00
CA THR A 311 47.46 -26.53 -16.22
C THR A 311 46.03 -26.63 -16.74
N LEU A 312 45.42 -27.83 -16.72
CA LEU A 312 44.02 -28.04 -17.11
C LEU A 312 43.05 -27.30 -16.17
N GLN A 313 43.32 -27.28 -14.87
CA GLN A 313 42.49 -26.59 -13.90
C GLN A 313 42.55 -25.06 -14.03
N ILE A 314 43.71 -24.51 -14.40
CA ILE A 314 43.88 -23.09 -14.74
C ILE A 314 43.09 -22.74 -16.01
N ILE A 315 43.13 -23.59 -17.04
CA ILE A 315 42.35 -23.40 -18.27
C ILE A 315 40.84 -23.44 -17.97
N LEU A 316 40.40 -24.36 -17.11
CA LEU A 316 38.99 -24.48 -16.71
C LEU A 316 38.52 -23.26 -15.88
N THR A 317 39.39 -22.71 -15.03
CA THR A 317 39.05 -21.50 -14.25
C THR A 317 38.97 -20.26 -15.14
N ILE A 318 39.85 -20.12 -16.13
CA ILE A 318 39.75 -19.05 -17.15
C ILE A 318 38.44 -19.20 -17.93
N PHE A 319 38.07 -20.41 -18.32
CA PHE A 319 36.80 -20.68 -19.02
C PHE A 319 35.57 -20.31 -18.17
N ILE A 320 35.58 -20.63 -16.87
CA ILE A 320 34.52 -20.23 -15.93
C ILE A 320 34.46 -18.70 -15.75
N LEU A 321 35.62 -18.02 -15.69
CA LEU A 321 35.69 -16.56 -15.59
C LEU A 321 35.14 -15.86 -16.86
N THR A 322 35.35 -16.46 -18.04
CA THR A 322 34.74 -16.00 -19.30
C THR A 322 33.24 -16.28 -19.39
N LEU A 323 32.73 -17.34 -18.73
CA LEU A 323 31.29 -17.58 -18.59
C LEU A 323 30.62 -16.62 -17.59
N ALA A 324 31.35 -16.16 -16.57
CA ALA A 324 30.83 -15.22 -15.58
C ALA A 324 30.73 -13.77 -16.11
N SER A 325 31.36 -13.45 -17.24
CA SER A 325 31.40 -12.10 -17.82
C SER A 325 30.28 -11.80 -18.83
N SER A 326 29.31 -12.71 -19.02
CA SER A 326 28.27 -12.60 -20.06
C SER A 326 26.83 -12.66 -19.55
N LEU A 327 26.56 -12.14 -18.35
CA LEU A 327 25.18 -11.82 -17.94
C LEU A 327 24.76 -10.48 -18.56
N ALA A 328 24.49 -10.49 -19.87
CA ALA A 328 23.78 -9.39 -20.52
C ALA A 328 22.29 -9.49 -20.15
N PHE A 329 21.81 -8.59 -19.29
CA PHE A 329 20.38 -8.43 -19.06
C PHE A 329 19.77 -7.67 -20.24
N ALA A 330 18.67 -8.19 -20.80
CA ALA A 330 18.00 -7.61 -21.97
C ALA A 330 17.06 -6.43 -21.64
N SER A 331 17.00 -6.02 -20.37
CA SER A 331 16.28 -4.83 -19.91
C SER A 331 17.20 -3.61 -19.89
N ASP A 332 16.62 -2.40 -19.84
CA ASP A 332 17.39 -1.19 -19.61
C ASP A 332 18.32 -1.38 -18.38
N PRO A 333 19.63 -1.10 -18.50
CA PRO A 333 20.57 -1.29 -17.41
C PRO A 333 20.22 -0.36 -16.25
N SER A 334 20.41 -0.83 -15.02
CA SER A 334 20.21 0.01 -13.83
C SER A 334 21.14 1.23 -13.88
N SER A 335 20.61 2.39 -13.49
CA SER A 335 21.41 3.61 -13.42
C SER A 335 22.55 3.46 -12.40
N LEU A 336 23.74 3.91 -12.76
CA LEU A 336 24.92 3.92 -11.87
C LEU A 336 25.09 5.25 -11.11
N GLN A 337 24.23 6.23 -11.39
CA GLN A 337 24.24 7.59 -10.85
C GLN A 337 22.81 8.15 -10.82
N ASP A 338 22.60 9.28 -10.14
CA ASP A 338 21.27 9.86 -9.97
C ASP A 338 20.58 10.21 -11.29
N PHE A 339 21.32 10.75 -12.26
CA PHE A 339 20.82 11.06 -13.59
C PHE A 339 21.92 11.04 -14.65
N CYS A 340 21.54 10.75 -15.89
CA CYS A 340 22.39 10.87 -17.06
C CYS A 340 21.53 11.43 -18.20
N VAL A 341 21.65 12.74 -18.49
CA VAL A 341 20.89 13.34 -19.60
C VAL A 341 21.53 12.93 -20.91
N ALA A 342 20.77 12.34 -21.83
CA ALA A 342 21.28 12.00 -23.16
C ALA A 342 21.77 13.24 -23.92
N ASP A 343 23.00 13.19 -24.43
CA ASP A 343 23.57 14.22 -25.30
C ASP A 343 23.40 13.82 -26.77
N PRO A 344 22.41 14.36 -27.50
CA PRO A 344 22.20 14.04 -28.91
C PRO A 344 23.29 14.61 -29.83
N LYS A 345 24.21 15.44 -29.33
CA LYS A 345 25.32 16.03 -30.09
C LYS A 345 26.67 15.37 -29.83
N GLY A 346 26.71 14.35 -28.97
CA GLY A 346 27.92 13.60 -28.65
C GLY A 346 28.51 12.90 -29.89
N SER A 347 29.83 13.01 -30.09
CA SER A 347 30.53 12.42 -31.24
C SER A 347 30.80 10.91 -31.10
N VAL A 348 30.37 10.28 -30.00
CA VAL A 348 30.66 8.88 -29.67
C VAL A 348 29.34 8.12 -29.53
N SER A 349 29.17 7.05 -30.30
CA SER A 349 28.02 6.15 -30.20
C SER A 349 28.34 5.04 -29.19
N VAL A 350 27.66 5.04 -28.05
CA VAL A 350 27.62 3.95 -27.06
C VAL A 350 26.21 3.36 -27.05
N ASP A 351 26.02 2.14 -26.52
CA ASP A 351 24.68 1.55 -26.35
C ASP A 351 23.79 2.53 -25.55
N GLY A 352 22.90 3.24 -26.26
CA GLY A 352 22.16 4.39 -25.73
C GLY A 352 22.71 5.74 -26.20
N SER A 353 23.17 6.58 -25.28
CA SER A 353 23.66 7.94 -25.57
C SER A 353 24.75 8.33 -24.57
N VAL A 354 25.62 9.27 -24.93
CA VAL A 354 26.62 9.81 -23.99
C VAL A 354 25.92 10.74 -23.01
N CYS A 355 26.29 10.71 -21.72
CA CYS A 355 25.75 11.64 -20.73
C CYS A 355 26.29 13.06 -20.98
N LYS A 356 25.40 14.04 -21.06
CA LYS A 356 25.71 15.45 -20.88
C LYS A 356 26.34 15.65 -19.49
N GLY A 357 27.37 16.49 -19.40
CA GLY A 357 28.04 16.76 -18.12
C GLY A 357 27.05 17.27 -17.06
N ALA A 358 27.09 16.72 -15.84
CA ALA A 358 26.06 16.94 -14.81
C ALA A 358 25.79 18.43 -14.51
N LYS A 359 26.82 19.29 -14.56
CA LYS A 359 26.68 20.75 -14.34
C LYS A 359 25.94 21.49 -15.46
N LEU A 360 25.77 20.87 -16.62
CA LEU A 360 25.08 21.44 -17.78
C LEU A 360 23.61 21.00 -17.84
N ALA A 361 23.19 20.05 -17.00
CA ALA A 361 21.81 19.59 -16.92
C ALA A 361 20.90 20.71 -16.39
N LYS A 362 19.72 20.84 -17.00
CA LYS A 362 18.69 21.84 -16.65
C LYS A 362 17.33 21.16 -16.50
N ALA A 363 16.39 21.83 -15.84
CA ALA A 363 15.03 21.32 -15.67
C ALA A 363 14.36 20.95 -17.01
N ASP A 364 14.62 21.72 -18.06
CA ASP A 364 14.10 21.46 -19.41
C ASP A 364 14.57 20.14 -20.01
N ASP A 365 15.70 19.59 -19.56
CA ASP A 365 16.18 18.26 -20.01
C ASP A 365 15.29 17.12 -19.46
N PHE A 366 14.47 17.37 -18.43
CA PHE A 366 13.60 16.41 -17.74
C PHE A 366 12.10 16.69 -17.93
N PHE A 367 11.74 17.62 -18.82
CA PHE A 367 10.39 18.17 -18.91
C PHE A 367 9.80 17.98 -20.31
N PHE A 368 8.51 17.63 -20.36
CA PHE A 368 7.71 17.66 -21.58
C PHE A 368 6.33 18.21 -21.28
N SER A 369 5.87 19.17 -22.10
CA SER A 369 4.53 19.73 -22.03
C SER A 369 3.71 19.34 -23.27
N GLY A 370 2.39 19.27 -23.11
CA GLY A 370 1.45 19.11 -24.24
C GLY A 370 0.62 17.84 -24.20
N LEU A 371 0.82 16.94 -23.24
CA LEU A 371 -0.04 15.76 -23.07
C LEU A 371 -1.47 16.10 -22.64
N HIS A 372 -1.77 17.33 -22.21
CA HIS A 372 -3.14 17.77 -21.96
C HIS A 372 -3.90 18.09 -23.26
N ILE A 373 -3.20 18.18 -24.40
CA ILE A 373 -3.77 18.55 -25.70
C ILE A 373 -4.07 17.28 -26.48
N ARG A 374 -5.35 17.05 -26.80
CA ARG A 374 -5.80 15.97 -27.68
C ARG A 374 -5.21 16.15 -29.09
N LYS A 375 -4.62 15.10 -29.67
CA LYS A 375 -4.13 15.11 -31.05
C LYS A 375 -5.23 14.83 -32.07
N ASN A 376 -4.99 15.23 -33.32
CA ASN A 376 -5.89 14.99 -34.43
C ASN A 376 -5.93 13.49 -34.78
N THR A 377 -7.11 12.89 -34.68
CA THR A 377 -7.36 11.48 -35.01
C THR A 377 -7.97 11.29 -36.40
N SER A 378 -7.96 12.32 -37.26
CA SER A 378 -8.44 12.26 -38.66
C SER A 378 -7.42 11.56 -39.56
N ASN A 379 -7.25 10.25 -39.35
CA ASN A 379 -6.39 9.37 -40.15
C ASN A 379 -7.07 8.00 -40.33
N SER A 380 -6.47 7.11 -41.13
CA SER A 380 -7.08 5.84 -41.52
C SER A 380 -7.40 4.90 -40.35
N VAL A 381 -6.67 4.99 -39.25
CA VAL A 381 -6.89 4.15 -38.06
C VAL A 381 -7.69 4.86 -36.98
N GLY A 382 -7.94 6.16 -37.11
CA GLY A 382 -8.73 6.91 -36.14
C GLY A 382 -8.06 7.08 -34.77
N SER A 383 -6.73 7.02 -34.68
CA SER A 383 -6.01 7.20 -33.41
C SER A 383 -4.72 8.01 -33.58
N ALA A 384 -4.23 8.61 -32.50
CA ALA A 384 -2.98 9.33 -32.49
C ALA A 384 -2.20 9.05 -31.20
N VAL A 385 -0.95 8.60 -31.34
CA VAL A 385 -0.05 8.33 -30.21
C VAL A 385 0.94 9.48 -30.07
N THR A 386 1.01 10.05 -28.86
CA THR A 386 2.02 11.04 -28.48
C THR A 386 3.03 10.38 -27.53
N PRO A 387 4.19 9.93 -28.02
CA PRO A 387 5.21 9.33 -27.18
C PRO A 387 5.93 10.38 -26.33
N VAL A 388 6.36 9.96 -25.14
CA VAL A 388 7.22 10.69 -24.22
C VAL A 388 8.30 9.72 -23.75
N ASN A 389 9.23 9.47 -24.66
CA ASN A 389 10.39 8.62 -24.44
C ASN A 389 11.68 9.47 -24.44
N ILE A 390 12.85 8.82 -24.44
CA ILE A 390 14.15 9.50 -24.46
C ILE A 390 14.30 10.57 -25.55
N ALA A 391 13.59 10.45 -26.67
CA ALA A 391 13.63 11.43 -27.75
C ALA A 391 12.89 12.75 -27.41
N GLN A 392 11.89 12.71 -26.53
CA GLN A 392 11.16 13.89 -26.05
C GLN A 392 11.72 14.42 -24.73
N ILE A 393 12.15 13.52 -23.84
CA ILE A 393 12.77 13.87 -22.55
C ILE A 393 14.14 13.19 -22.48
N PRO A 394 15.23 13.90 -22.84
CA PRO A 394 16.58 13.34 -22.79
C PRO A 394 17.02 12.87 -21.40
N GLY A 395 16.45 13.45 -20.34
CA GLY A 395 16.67 13.08 -18.94
C GLY A 395 16.08 11.72 -18.54
N LEU A 396 15.27 11.07 -19.40
CA LEU A 396 14.83 9.68 -19.18
C LEU A 396 15.93 8.65 -19.39
N HIS A 397 17.07 9.08 -19.95
CA HIS A 397 18.18 8.19 -20.20
C HIS A 397 18.72 7.61 -18.87
N THR A 398 18.98 6.30 -18.90
CA THR A 398 19.33 5.40 -17.78
C THR A 398 18.24 5.17 -16.73
N LEU A 399 17.04 5.75 -16.88
CA LEU A 399 15.97 5.62 -15.88
C LEU A 399 14.98 4.47 -16.14
N GLY A 400 15.04 3.83 -17.31
CA GLY A 400 14.27 2.61 -17.56
C GLY A 400 12.75 2.83 -17.67
N ILE A 401 12.28 4.05 -17.96
CA ILE A 401 10.85 4.35 -18.07
C ILE A 401 10.53 5.31 -19.22
N SER A 402 9.31 5.19 -19.75
CA SER A 402 8.72 6.16 -20.68
C SER A 402 7.20 6.19 -20.55
N MET A 403 6.57 7.14 -21.24
CA MET A 403 5.13 7.32 -21.23
C MET A 403 4.61 7.57 -22.65
N ALA A 404 3.32 7.34 -22.89
CA ALA A 404 2.62 7.81 -24.08
C ALA A 404 1.19 8.23 -23.73
N ARG A 405 0.66 9.21 -24.46
CA ARG A 405 -0.78 9.46 -24.53
C ARG A 405 -1.31 8.90 -25.84
N ILE A 406 -2.47 8.25 -25.80
CA ILE A 406 -3.20 7.83 -27.00
C ILE A 406 -4.57 8.49 -27.02
N ASP A 407 -4.88 9.16 -28.13
CA ASP A 407 -6.19 9.72 -28.43
C ASP A 407 -6.90 8.85 -29.48
N TYR A 408 -8.17 8.54 -29.27
CA TYR A 408 -8.98 7.70 -30.15
C TYR A 408 -10.22 8.43 -30.65
N ALA A 409 -10.48 8.36 -31.95
CA ALA A 409 -11.71 8.84 -32.57
C ALA A 409 -12.93 8.03 -32.07
N PRO A 410 -14.12 8.65 -32.00
CA PRO A 410 -15.37 7.94 -31.75
C PRO A 410 -15.64 6.85 -32.78
N ASN A 411 -16.40 5.83 -32.39
CA ASN A 411 -16.94 4.81 -33.30
C ASN A 411 -15.86 4.04 -34.08
N GLY A 412 -14.80 3.62 -33.40
CA GLY A 412 -13.82 2.70 -33.97
C GLY A 412 -12.40 3.23 -34.15
N GLY A 413 -12.01 4.27 -33.40
CA GLY A 413 -10.60 4.63 -33.30
C GLY A 413 -9.75 3.44 -32.81
N LEU A 414 -8.77 3.03 -33.61
CA LEU A 414 -7.95 1.83 -33.42
C LEU A 414 -6.50 2.24 -33.22
N ASN A 415 -5.88 1.79 -32.13
CA ASN A 415 -4.44 1.61 -32.09
C ASN A 415 -4.16 0.16 -32.54
N PRO A 416 -3.64 -0.05 -33.77
CA PRO A 416 -3.62 -1.37 -34.41
C PRO A 416 -2.78 -2.39 -33.64
N PRO A 417 -2.90 -3.69 -33.95
CA PRO A 417 -2.02 -4.71 -33.40
C PRO A 417 -0.54 -4.31 -33.53
N HIS A 418 0.13 -4.19 -32.39
CA HIS A 418 1.53 -3.81 -32.29
C HIS A 418 2.19 -4.51 -31.11
N THR A 419 3.52 -4.39 -31.02
CA THR A 419 4.29 -4.89 -29.88
C THR A 419 5.43 -3.95 -29.52
N HIS A 420 5.82 -3.99 -28.24
CA HIS A 420 6.99 -3.32 -27.68
C HIS A 420 8.07 -4.36 -27.40
N PRO A 421 9.14 -4.43 -28.23
CA PRO A 421 10.15 -5.47 -28.11
C PRO A 421 11.04 -5.36 -26.87
N ARG A 422 10.96 -4.25 -26.13
CA ARG A 422 11.83 -3.94 -24.98
C ARG A 422 11.08 -3.42 -23.75
N ALA A 423 9.74 -3.52 -23.73
CA ALA A 423 8.97 -3.03 -22.60
C ALA A 423 7.63 -3.73 -22.43
N THR A 424 7.27 -3.94 -21.16
CA THR A 424 5.89 -4.10 -20.70
C THR A 424 5.21 -2.73 -20.67
N GLU A 425 3.95 -2.68 -21.07
CA GLU A 425 3.11 -1.49 -21.01
C GLU A 425 2.03 -1.66 -19.92
N ILE A 426 1.76 -0.59 -19.17
CA ILE A 426 0.57 -0.44 -18.34
C ILE A 426 -0.24 0.76 -18.82
N LEU A 427 -1.51 0.54 -19.12
CA LEU A 427 -2.41 1.55 -19.70
C LEU A 427 -3.55 1.86 -18.75
N VAL A 428 -3.83 3.15 -18.56
CA VAL A 428 -5.00 3.67 -17.83
C VAL A 428 -5.89 4.48 -18.77
N VAL A 429 -7.20 4.25 -18.70
CA VAL A 429 -8.19 5.02 -19.45
C VAL A 429 -8.61 6.25 -18.64
N ILE A 430 -8.58 7.42 -19.26
CA ILE A 430 -8.99 8.69 -18.62
C ILE A 430 -10.35 9.15 -19.14
N GLU A 431 -10.65 8.91 -20.42
CA GLU A 431 -11.91 9.27 -21.05
C GLU A 431 -12.36 8.17 -22.03
N GLY A 432 -13.67 8.02 -22.21
CA GLY A 432 -14.25 7.10 -23.20
C GLY A 432 -14.25 5.63 -22.77
N THR A 433 -14.37 4.73 -23.74
CA THR A 433 -14.49 3.28 -23.49
C THR A 433 -13.65 2.49 -24.48
N LEU A 434 -12.67 1.73 -24.00
CA LEU A 434 -11.73 1.00 -24.84
C LEU A 434 -11.91 -0.51 -24.69
N HIS A 435 -12.06 -1.21 -25.81
CA HIS A 435 -11.82 -2.64 -25.87
C HIS A 435 -10.34 -2.88 -26.12
N VAL A 436 -9.67 -3.55 -25.19
CA VAL A 436 -8.22 -3.80 -25.26
C VAL A 436 -7.93 -5.29 -25.19
N GLY A 437 -6.79 -5.72 -25.72
CA GLY A 437 -6.34 -7.08 -25.50
C GLY A 437 -4.95 -7.38 -26.02
N PHE A 438 -4.38 -8.48 -25.54
CA PHE A 438 -3.13 -9.06 -26.03
C PHE A 438 -3.29 -10.54 -26.36
N ILE A 439 -2.39 -11.04 -27.20
CA ILE A 439 -2.39 -12.42 -27.67
C ILE A 439 -1.19 -13.15 -27.02
N THR A 440 -1.44 -14.31 -26.40
CA THR A 440 -0.38 -15.15 -25.84
C THR A 440 0.47 -15.79 -26.95
N SER A 441 1.69 -16.19 -26.63
CA SER A 441 2.55 -16.91 -27.58
C SER A 441 1.99 -18.28 -27.98
N ASN A 442 2.61 -18.89 -28.98
CA ASN A 442 2.35 -20.28 -29.38
C ASN A 442 2.46 -21.26 -28.20
N PRO A 443 1.72 -22.39 -28.26
CA PRO A 443 0.82 -22.80 -29.34
C PRO A 443 -0.58 -22.17 -29.29
N ASP A 444 -0.98 -21.61 -28.14
CA ASP A 444 -2.38 -21.28 -27.87
C ASP A 444 -2.90 -20.07 -28.66
N ASN A 445 -2.04 -19.08 -28.92
CA ASN A 445 -2.43 -17.82 -29.58
C ASN A 445 -3.73 -17.22 -28.97
N ARG A 446 -3.87 -17.33 -27.64
CA ARG A 446 -5.11 -17.01 -26.93
C ARG A 446 -5.22 -15.51 -26.74
N LEU A 447 -6.37 -14.95 -27.12
CA LEU A 447 -6.72 -13.57 -26.83
C LEU A 447 -7.12 -13.40 -25.36
N ILE A 448 -6.42 -12.52 -24.65
CA ILE A 448 -6.80 -12.02 -23.33
C ILE A 448 -7.27 -10.58 -23.49
N THR A 449 -8.52 -10.30 -23.13
CA THR A 449 -9.17 -9.02 -23.47
C THR A 449 -10.13 -8.55 -22.39
N LYS A 450 -10.36 -7.23 -22.34
CA LYS A 450 -11.31 -6.56 -21.45
C LYS A 450 -11.83 -5.28 -22.09
N VAL A 451 -13.03 -4.86 -21.69
CA VAL A 451 -13.53 -3.50 -21.93
C VAL A 451 -13.19 -2.65 -20.72
N LEU A 452 -12.53 -1.52 -20.95
CA LEU A 452 -12.06 -0.57 -19.94
C LEU A 452 -12.91 0.71 -19.98
N CYS A 453 -13.28 1.17 -18.79
CA CYS A 453 -13.92 2.45 -18.50
C CYS A 453 -12.91 3.45 -17.90
N PRO A 454 -13.25 4.74 -17.77
CA PRO A 454 -12.37 5.71 -17.14
C PRO A 454 -11.98 5.29 -15.71
N GLY A 455 -10.68 5.31 -15.41
CA GLY A 455 -10.10 4.82 -14.16
C GLY A 455 -9.60 3.38 -14.20
N ASP A 456 -10.03 2.58 -15.18
CA ASP A 456 -9.58 1.20 -15.33
C ASP A 456 -8.16 1.13 -15.89
N VAL A 457 -7.44 0.07 -15.49
CA VAL A 457 -6.05 -0.20 -15.85
C VAL A 457 -5.91 -1.58 -16.49
N PHE A 458 -5.03 -1.70 -17.48
CA PHE A 458 -4.70 -2.97 -18.12
C PHE A 458 -3.21 -3.07 -18.45
N VAL A 459 -2.64 -4.27 -18.34
CA VAL A 459 -1.19 -4.51 -18.54
C VAL A 459 -0.98 -5.37 -19.78
N PHE A 460 -0.04 -4.95 -20.63
CA PHE A 460 0.42 -5.68 -21.81
C PHE A 460 1.85 -6.18 -21.58
N PRO A 461 2.06 -7.50 -21.43
CA PRO A 461 3.39 -8.06 -21.22
C PRO A 461 4.36 -7.75 -22.38
N GLU A 462 5.64 -7.58 -22.03
CA GLU A 462 6.72 -7.32 -22.99
C GLU A 462 6.72 -8.29 -24.17
N GLY A 463 6.85 -7.73 -25.38
CA GLY A 463 6.96 -8.50 -26.61
C GLY A 463 5.67 -9.18 -27.10
N LEU A 464 4.56 -9.11 -26.36
CA LEU A 464 3.28 -9.65 -26.84
C LEU A 464 2.56 -8.68 -27.78
N ILE A 465 1.88 -9.24 -28.78
CA ILE A 465 1.05 -8.46 -29.71
C ILE A 465 -0.21 -8.03 -28.97
N HIS A 466 -0.53 -6.75 -29.01
CA HIS A 466 -1.70 -6.17 -28.36
C HIS A 466 -2.30 -5.01 -29.15
N PHE A 467 -3.52 -4.61 -28.80
CA PHE A 467 -4.29 -3.57 -29.48
C PHE A 467 -5.24 -2.85 -28.53
N GLN A 468 -5.72 -1.68 -28.96
CA GLN A 468 -6.80 -0.94 -28.30
C GLN A 468 -7.79 -0.41 -29.34
N TYR A 469 -9.09 -0.56 -29.08
CA TYR A 469 -10.16 -0.18 -30.00
C TYR A 469 -11.26 0.57 -29.24
N ASN A 470 -11.60 1.79 -29.70
CA ASN A 470 -12.64 2.59 -29.10
C ASN A 470 -14.02 2.12 -29.56
N ILE A 471 -14.75 1.47 -28.65
CA ILE A 471 -16.13 1.01 -28.88
C ILE A 471 -17.17 2.08 -28.52
N GLY A 472 -16.74 3.16 -27.87
CA GLY A 472 -17.59 4.27 -27.49
C GLY A 472 -17.98 5.17 -28.66
N ASN A 473 -19.10 5.86 -28.50
CA ASN A 473 -19.57 6.90 -29.43
C ASN A 473 -18.97 8.29 -29.15
N THR A 474 -18.05 8.38 -28.19
CA THR A 474 -17.28 9.57 -27.84
C THR A 474 -15.78 9.33 -28.07
N TYR A 475 -14.99 10.40 -28.02
CA TYR A 475 -13.54 10.27 -28.03
C TYR A 475 -13.07 9.52 -26.78
N ALA A 476 -12.04 8.70 -26.93
CA ALA A 476 -11.37 8.07 -25.79
C ALA A 476 -9.93 8.57 -25.66
N VAL A 477 -9.44 8.60 -24.42
CA VAL A 477 -8.09 9.03 -24.08
C VAL A 477 -7.50 8.04 -23.08
N ALA A 478 -6.29 7.57 -23.36
CA ALA A 478 -5.55 6.71 -22.45
C ALA A 478 -4.10 7.18 -22.29
N PHE A 479 -3.50 6.86 -21.15
CA PHE A 479 -2.08 7.03 -20.88
C PHE A 479 -1.45 5.67 -20.65
N ALA A 480 -0.30 5.46 -21.28
CA ALA A 480 0.50 4.26 -21.17
C ALA A 480 1.84 4.59 -20.49
N GLY A 481 2.22 3.83 -19.46
CA GLY A 481 3.57 3.83 -18.90
C GLY A 481 4.31 2.57 -19.35
N LEU A 482 5.59 2.70 -19.67
CA LEU A 482 6.42 1.58 -20.16
C LEU A 482 7.71 1.49 -19.34
N ASN A 483 8.17 0.28 -19.05
CA ASN A 483 9.39 0.02 -18.28
C ASN A 483 10.67 -0.03 -19.16
N SER A 484 10.75 0.83 -20.17
CA SER A 484 12.00 1.17 -20.87
C SER A 484 11.96 2.63 -21.31
N GLN A 485 13.12 3.28 -21.31
CA GLN A 485 13.33 4.62 -21.87
C GLN A 485 13.12 4.65 -23.40
N ASN A 486 13.24 3.49 -24.06
CA ASN A 486 13.02 3.31 -25.49
C ASN A 486 12.35 1.94 -25.74
N PRO A 487 11.02 1.84 -25.53
CA PRO A 487 10.30 0.58 -25.65
C PRO A 487 10.35 0.00 -27.07
N GLY A 488 10.48 0.87 -28.08
CA GLY A 488 10.29 0.53 -29.49
C GLY A 488 8.83 0.21 -29.80
N VAL A 489 8.43 0.34 -31.06
CA VAL A 489 7.07 -0.02 -31.48
C VAL A 489 7.16 -0.75 -32.81
N ILE A 490 6.54 -1.92 -32.90
CA ILE A 490 6.38 -2.67 -34.13
C ILE A 490 4.89 -2.81 -34.41
N THR A 491 4.36 -1.93 -35.27
CA THR A 491 3.00 -2.09 -35.81
C THR A 491 3.02 -3.26 -36.79
N ILE A 492 2.26 -4.32 -36.47
CA ILE A 492 2.40 -5.63 -37.14
C ILE A 492 2.13 -5.51 -38.63
N ALA A 493 1.03 -4.84 -39.01
CA ALA A 493 0.66 -4.70 -40.41
C ALA A 493 1.71 -3.92 -41.21
N ASN A 494 2.23 -2.80 -40.68
CA ASN A 494 3.27 -2.01 -41.33
C ASN A 494 4.59 -2.79 -41.46
N ALA A 495 4.99 -3.52 -40.41
CA ALA A 495 6.23 -4.31 -40.43
C ALA A 495 6.16 -5.45 -41.46
N VAL A 496 4.99 -6.10 -41.58
CA VAL A 496 4.78 -7.22 -42.50
C VAL A 496 4.61 -6.75 -43.94
N PHE A 497 3.74 -5.76 -44.18
CA PHE A 497 3.34 -5.37 -45.54
C PHE A 497 4.05 -4.13 -46.09
N SER A 498 4.60 -3.24 -45.25
CA SER A 498 5.22 -1.96 -45.66
C SER A 498 6.69 -1.82 -45.21
N SER A 499 7.36 -2.94 -44.92
CA SER A 499 8.79 -2.95 -44.61
C SER A 499 9.66 -2.49 -45.79
N LYS A 500 10.82 -1.91 -45.47
CA LYS A 500 11.82 -1.42 -46.44
C LYS A 500 13.20 -2.01 -46.12
N PRO A 501 13.78 -2.85 -47.01
CA PRO A 501 13.17 -3.42 -48.20
C PRO A 501 11.99 -4.34 -47.86
N SER A 502 11.05 -4.51 -48.80
CA SER A 502 9.84 -5.31 -48.56
C SER A 502 10.16 -6.80 -48.49
N ILE A 503 9.45 -7.53 -47.62
CA ILE A 503 9.48 -9.01 -47.59
C ILE A 503 9.05 -9.54 -48.97
N SER A 504 9.58 -10.67 -49.43
CA SER A 504 9.14 -11.23 -50.72
C SER A 504 7.62 -11.49 -50.73
N ALA A 505 6.95 -11.17 -51.84
CA ALA A 505 5.54 -11.47 -52.03
C ALA A 505 5.27 -12.97 -51.87
N ASP A 506 6.18 -13.83 -52.35
CA ASP A 506 6.06 -15.28 -52.25
C ASP A 506 6.16 -15.77 -50.80
N THR A 507 7.03 -15.14 -50.00
CA THR A 507 7.15 -15.45 -48.56
C THR A 507 5.86 -15.13 -47.83
N LEU A 508 5.27 -13.95 -48.07
CA LEU A 508 4.01 -13.56 -47.44
C LEU A 508 2.83 -14.39 -47.95
N ALA A 509 2.78 -14.67 -49.26
CA ALA A 509 1.77 -15.54 -49.86
C ALA A 509 1.78 -16.92 -49.18
N LYS A 510 2.96 -17.49 -48.98
CA LYS A 510 3.12 -18.78 -48.29
C LYS A 510 2.77 -18.69 -46.80
N ALA A 511 3.18 -17.62 -46.11
CA ALA A 511 2.97 -17.45 -44.67
C ALA A 511 1.49 -17.20 -44.30
N PHE A 512 0.78 -16.40 -45.11
CA PHE A 512 -0.62 -16.03 -44.88
C PHE A 512 -1.62 -16.92 -45.64
N ASN A 513 -1.13 -17.90 -46.40
CA ASN A 513 -1.93 -18.75 -47.28
C ASN A 513 -2.78 -17.93 -48.28
N LEU A 514 -2.13 -16.96 -48.92
CA LEU A 514 -2.69 -16.07 -49.94
C LEU A 514 -1.97 -16.27 -51.28
N ASP A 515 -2.51 -15.71 -52.36
CA ASP A 515 -1.77 -15.56 -53.61
C ASP A 515 -0.93 -14.26 -53.61
N ALA A 516 0.09 -14.21 -54.47
CA ALA A 516 1.00 -13.07 -54.55
C ALA A 516 0.30 -11.77 -55.01
N LYS A 517 -0.81 -11.88 -55.75
CA LYS A 517 -1.59 -10.73 -56.21
C LYS A 517 -2.30 -10.08 -55.02
N MET A 518 -2.98 -10.87 -54.19
CA MET A 518 -3.64 -10.46 -52.96
C MET A 518 -2.66 -9.81 -51.99
N VAL A 519 -1.44 -10.36 -51.87
CA VAL A 519 -0.38 -9.73 -51.06
C VAL A 519 -0.07 -8.31 -51.57
N ASN A 520 0.04 -8.11 -52.88
CA ASN A 520 0.30 -6.80 -53.46
C ASN A 520 -0.92 -5.86 -53.37
N ASP A 521 -2.14 -6.40 -53.45
CA ASP A 521 -3.37 -5.65 -53.23
C ASP A 521 -3.42 -5.13 -51.78
N ILE A 522 -3.10 -5.97 -50.78
CA ILE A 522 -2.99 -5.55 -49.37
C ILE A 522 -1.93 -4.46 -49.21
N ARG A 523 -0.76 -4.60 -49.84
CA ARG A 523 0.31 -3.58 -49.80
C ARG A 523 -0.12 -2.21 -50.28
N SER A 524 -1.01 -2.15 -51.27
CA SER A 524 -1.50 -0.86 -51.78
C SER A 524 -2.28 -0.04 -50.74
N SER A 525 -2.68 -0.67 -49.63
CA SER A 525 -3.40 -0.04 -48.52
C SER A 525 -2.48 0.52 -47.42
N PHE A 526 -1.15 0.39 -47.53
CA PHE A 526 -0.18 0.77 -46.49
C PHE A 526 0.88 1.78 -46.91
#